data_AF-A0A7H9C0B1-F1
#
_entry.id   AF-A0A7H9C0B1-F1
#
_cell.length_a   1.000
_cell.length_b   1.000
_cell.length_c   1.000
_cell.angle_alpha   90.00
_cell.angle_beta   90.00
_cell.angle_gamma   90.00
#
_symmetry.space_group_name_H-M   'P 1'
#
loop_
_entity.id
_entity.type
_entity.pdbx_description
1 polymer ?
#
loop_
_entity_poly.entity_id
_entity_poly.type
_entity_poly.pdbx_seq_one_letter_code
_entity_poly.pdbx_strand_id
1 'polypeptide(L)'
;MPHQCPHCMTEIHAEASTCPACGAIRGVWGRSVESWRQASTFMLGVAAFFVLAGIAFGTWVASVDDRTTAFDGLIAFLFLSPFMLFAGGVGLFLRYVIPRIPERWYR
;
A
#
# COMPACT_ATOMS: atom_id res chain seq x y z
N MET A 1 29.17 -11.09 -5.86
CA MET A 1 30.24 -11.05 -4.82
C MET A 1 29.56 -11.29 -3.48
N PRO A 2 30.07 -12.18 -2.61
CA PRO A 2 29.56 -12.31 -1.26
C PRO A 2 29.68 -10.96 -0.54
N HIS A 3 28.64 -10.58 0.19
CA HIS A 3 28.65 -9.39 1.04
C HIS A 3 28.79 -9.83 2.50
N GLN A 4 29.32 -8.98 3.37
CA GLN A 4 29.31 -9.23 4.82
C GLN A 4 28.14 -8.48 5.45
N CYS A 5 27.47 -9.13 6.39
CA CYS A 5 26.43 -8.46 7.17
C CYS A 5 27.07 -7.35 8.03
N PRO A 6 26.57 -6.10 8.01
CA PRO A 6 27.18 -4.99 8.77
C PRO A 6 27.04 -5.13 10.30
N HIS A 7 26.22 -6.06 10.79
CA HIS A 7 25.98 -6.24 12.23
C HIS A 7 26.81 -7.34 12.87
N CYS A 8 27.02 -8.46 12.17
CA CYS A 8 27.69 -9.65 12.69
C CYS A 8 28.84 -10.14 11.81
N MET A 9 29.18 -9.39 10.76
CA MET A 9 30.29 -9.63 9.83
C MET A 9 30.28 -11.00 9.14
N THR A 10 29.16 -11.73 9.19
CA THR A 10 29.03 -13.04 8.56
C THR A 10 28.88 -12.86 7.05
N GLU A 11 29.54 -13.73 6.29
CA GLU A 11 29.38 -13.77 4.84
C GLU A 11 27.96 -14.21 4.47
N ILE A 12 27.35 -13.42 3.59
CA ILE A 12 26.00 -13.61 3.10
C ILE A 12 26.01 -13.57 1.58
N HIS A 13 25.20 -14.43 0.98
CA HIS A 13 24.93 -14.38 -0.44
C HIS A 13 24.32 -13.03 -0.80
N ALA A 14 24.66 -12.50 -1.98
CA ALA A 14 24.15 -11.21 -2.45
C ALA A 14 22.61 -11.17 -2.53
N GLU A 15 22.00 -12.34 -2.71
CA GLU A 15 20.56 -12.57 -2.82
C GLU A 15 19.86 -12.73 -1.44
N ALA A 16 20.62 -12.83 -0.35
CA ALA A 16 20.05 -13.02 0.98
C ALA A 16 19.32 -11.75 1.45
N SER A 17 18.01 -11.88 1.69
CA SER A 17 17.16 -10.84 2.27
C SER A 17 17.20 -10.84 3.80
N THR A 18 17.72 -11.89 4.42
CA THR A 18 17.89 -12.02 5.87
C THR A 18 19.27 -12.61 6.18
N CYS A 19 19.90 -12.12 7.25
CA CYS A 19 21.17 -12.67 7.71
C CYS A 19 20.92 -13.94 8.54
N PRO A 20 21.52 -15.09 8.20
CA PRO A 20 21.28 -16.36 8.90
C PRO A 20 21.87 -16.39 10.32
N ALA A 21 22.86 -15.54 10.61
CA ALA A 21 23.55 -15.54 11.90
C ALA A 21 22.92 -14.58 12.93
N CYS A 22 22.55 -13.36 12.51
CA CYS A 22 22.01 -12.34 13.43
C CYS A 22 20.53 -12.00 13.22
N GLY A 23 19.89 -12.54 12.18
CA GLY A 23 18.49 -12.26 11.86
C GLY A 23 18.22 -10.89 11.23
N ALA A 24 19.25 -10.08 10.98
CA ALA A 24 19.08 -8.77 10.36
C ALA A 24 18.39 -8.89 8.99
N ILE A 25 17.45 -7.98 8.72
CA ILE A 25 16.63 -7.98 7.51
C ILE A 25 17.14 -6.89 6.57
N ARG A 26 17.34 -7.25 5.31
CA ARG A 26 17.64 -6.32 4.22
C ARG A 26 16.33 -5.86 3.58
N GLY A 27 16.11 -4.56 3.56
CA GLY A 27 14.91 -4.00 2.97
C GLY A 27 14.83 -2.49 3.12
N VAL A 28 13.61 -1.95 3.12
CA VAL A 28 13.35 -0.53 3.32
C VAL A 28 12.61 -0.36 4.64
N TRP A 29 13.15 0.45 5.54
CA TRP A 29 12.60 0.70 6.88
C TRP A 29 12.26 -0.58 7.66
N GLY A 30 13.19 -1.54 7.71
CA GLY A 30 13.03 -2.78 8.47
C GLY A 30 12.05 -3.80 7.87
N ARG A 31 11.54 -3.55 6.65
CA ARG A 31 10.57 -4.41 5.97
C ARG A 31 11.08 -4.80 4.59
N SER A 32 10.83 -6.05 4.18
CA SER A 32 11.24 -6.56 2.87
C SER A 32 10.49 -5.86 1.75
N VAL A 33 11.11 -5.74 0.57
CA VAL A 33 10.46 -5.14 -0.62
C VAL A 33 9.17 -5.88 -0.98
N GLU A 34 9.12 -7.20 -0.80
CA GLU A 34 7.91 -7.99 -1.04
C GLU A 34 6.78 -7.61 -0.09
N SER A 35 7.08 -7.37 1.20
CA SER A 35 6.07 -6.92 2.17
C SER A 35 5.51 -5.53 1.80
N TRP A 36 6.34 -4.64 1.25
CA TRP A 36 5.91 -3.34 0.73
C TRP A 36 5.06 -3.47 -0.53
N ARG A 37 5.41 -4.41 -1.41
CA ARG A 37 4.60 -4.73 -2.60
C ARG A 37 3.24 -5.30 -2.22
N GLN A 38 3.18 -6.18 -1.24
CA GLN A 38 1.94 -6.71 -0.70
C GLN A 38 1.09 -5.60 -0.07
N ALA A 39 1.70 -4.72 0.75
CA ALA A 39 1.01 -3.56 1.33
C ALA A 39 0.47 -2.60 0.26
N SER A 40 1.23 -2.36 -0.82
CA SER A 40 0.78 -1.54 -1.95
C SER A 40 -0.44 -2.13 -2.64
N THR A 41 -0.43 -3.45 -2.89
CA THR A 41 -1.53 -4.16 -3.54
C THR A 41 -2.78 -4.15 -2.68
N PHE A 42 -2.62 -4.35 -1.37
CA PHE A 42 -3.70 -4.24 -0.41
C PHE A 42 -4.34 -2.85 -0.42
N MET A 43 -3.54 -1.78 -0.33
CA MET A 43 -4.04 -0.40 -0.33
C MET A 43 -4.74 -0.03 -1.65
N LEU A 44 -4.21 -0.49 -2.79
CA LEU A 44 -4.89 -0.34 -4.09
C LEU A 44 -6.21 -1.11 -4.15
N GLY A 45 -6.27 -2.30 -3.56
CA GLY A 45 -7.51 -3.06 -3.42
C GLY A 45 -8.56 -2.35 -2.56
N VAL A 46 -8.13 -1.75 -1.44
CA VAL A 46 -8.99 -0.91 -0.59
C VAL A 46 -9.50 0.31 -1.34
N ALA A 47 -8.65 0.96 -2.14
CA ALA A 47 -9.08 2.08 -2.99
C ALA A 47 -10.15 1.65 -3.99
N ALA A 48 -9.96 0.52 -4.68
CA ALA A 48 -10.94 -0.04 -5.60
C ALA A 48 -12.26 -0.39 -4.91
N PHE A 49 -12.20 -0.92 -3.68
CA PHE A 49 -13.40 -1.17 -2.87
C PHE A 49 -14.17 0.12 -2.59
N PHE A 50 -13.50 1.20 -2.17
CA PHE A 50 -14.15 2.49 -1.93
C PHE A 50 -14.76 3.10 -3.20
N VAL A 51 -14.17 2.90 -4.37
CA VAL A 51 -14.76 3.30 -5.65
C VAL A 51 -16.10 2.59 -5.85
N LEU A 52 -16.11 1.26 -5.73
CA LEU A 52 -17.31 0.45 -5.93
C LEU A 52 -18.39 0.75 -4.90
N ALA A 53 -18.00 0.87 -3.63
CA ALA A 53 -18.89 1.25 -2.54
C ALA A 53 -19.49 2.64 -2.77
N GLY A 54 -18.68 3.61 -3.20
CA GLY A 54 -19.15 4.95 -3.54
C GLY A 54 -20.15 4.96 -4.69
N ILE A 55 -19.87 4.21 -5.76
CA ILE A 55 -20.81 4.09 -6.90
C ILE A 55 -22.12 3.46 -6.42
N ALA A 56 -22.05 2.30 -5.75
CA ALA A 56 -23.25 1.59 -5.29
C ALA A 56 -24.07 2.44 -4.30
N PHE A 57 -23.41 3.10 -3.36
CA PHE A 57 -24.05 3.97 -2.39
C PHE A 57 -24.66 5.22 -3.04
N GLY A 58 -23.94 5.87 -3.96
CA GLY A 58 -24.43 7.02 -4.69
C GLY A 58 -25.65 6.69 -5.56
N THR A 59 -25.63 5.57 -6.28
CA THR A 59 -26.77 5.11 -7.08
C THR A 59 -27.95 4.70 -6.21
N TRP A 60 -27.69 4.07 -5.06
CA TRP A 60 -28.73 3.69 -4.13
C TRP A 60 -29.44 4.92 -3.57
N VAL A 61 -28.69 5.92 -3.08
CA VAL A 61 -29.24 7.20 -2.57
C VAL A 61 -30.07 7.92 -3.64
N ALA A 62 -29.60 7.93 -4.88
CA ALA A 62 -30.33 8.53 -6.00
C ALA A 62 -31.63 7.77 -6.38
N SER A 63 -31.87 6.58 -5.80
CA SER A 63 -33.04 5.73 -6.09
C SER A 63 -34.04 5.61 -4.94
N VAL A 64 -33.78 6.24 -3.79
CA VAL A 64 -34.60 6.07 -2.57
C VAL A 64 -35.95 6.80 -2.64
N ASP A 65 -36.05 7.96 -3.29
CA ASP A 65 -37.27 8.77 -3.30
C ASP A 65 -37.36 9.68 -4.53
N ASP A 66 -38.57 10.08 -4.95
CA ASP A 66 -38.76 11.08 -6.04
C ASP A 66 -38.26 12.49 -5.66
N ARG A 67 -37.93 12.70 -4.38
CA ARG A 67 -37.33 13.92 -3.85
C ARG A 67 -35.81 13.89 -3.78
N THR A 68 -35.18 12.71 -3.78
CA THR A 68 -33.72 12.65 -3.79
C THR A 68 -33.24 12.91 -5.21
N THR A 69 -32.37 13.91 -5.35
CA THR A 69 -31.87 14.30 -6.66
C THR A 69 -30.57 13.58 -6.95
N ALA A 70 -30.17 13.54 -8.23
CA ALA A 70 -28.84 13.08 -8.62
C ALA A 70 -27.70 13.81 -7.86
N PHE A 71 -27.98 15.01 -7.34
CA PHE A 71 -27.06 15.78 -6.51
C PHE A 71 -26.79 15.15 -5.14
N ASP A 72 -27.80 14.54 -4.51
CA ASP A 72 -27.65 13.86 -3.21
C ASP A 72 -26.80 12.60 -3.34
N GLY A 73 -26.97 11.85 -4.44
CA GLY A 73 -26.11 10.72 -4.80
C GLY A 73 -24.66 11.13 -5.08
N LEU A 74 -24.45 12.32 -5.67
CA LEU A 74 -23.11 12.88 -5.89
C LEU A 74 -22.45 13.31 -4.58
N ILE A 75 -23.18 13.94 -3.65
CA ILE A 75 -22.66 14.27 -2.31
C ILE A 75 -22.28 13.00 -1.56
N ALA A 76 -23.12 11.97 -1.62
CA ALA A 76 -22.86 10.66 -1.02
C ALA A 76 -21.58 10.00 -1.57
N PHE A 77 -21.35 10.07 -2.89
CA PHE A 77 -20.11 9.62 -3.53
C PHE A 77 -18.90 10.46 -3.09
N LEU A 78 -19.03 11.79 -3.08
CA LEU A 78 -17.96 12.70 -2.70
C LEU A 78 -17.51 12.48 -1.24
N PHE A 79 -18.40 12.04 -0.37
CA PHE A 79 -18.05 11.71 1.01
C PHE A 79 -17.03 10.57 1.12
N LEU A 80 -17.07 9.61 0.20
CA LEU A 80 -16.16 8.47 0.15
C LEU A 80 -14.87 8.78 -0.64
N SER A 81 -14.87 9.87 -1.43
CA SER A 81 -13.73 10.26 -2.27
C SER A 81 -12.41 10.50 -1.51
N PRO A 82 -12.37 11.08 -0.28
CA PRO A 82 -11.10 11.25 0.43
C PRO A 82 -10.47 9.92 0.81
N PHE A 83 -11.27 8.91 1.17
CA PHE A 83 -10.80 7.57 1.52
C PHE A 83 -10.23 6.85 0.30
N MET A 84 -10.93 6.95 -0.84
CA MET A 84 -10.46 6.42 -2.12
C MET A 84 -9.13 7.06 -2.54
N LEU A 85 -9.04 8.39 -2.50
CA LEU A 85 -7.83 9.13 -2.88
C LEU A 85 -6.67 8.83 -1.92
N PHE A 86 -6.94 8.75 -0.62
CA PHE A 86 -5.93 8.41 0.37
C PHE A 86 -5.41 6.98 0.16
N ALA A 87 -6.31 5.99 0.08
CA ALA A 87 -5.92 4.60 -0.11
C ALA A 87 -5.18 4.39 -1.44
N GLY A 88 -5.68 4.98 -2.53
CA GLY A 88 -5.05 4.91 -3.85
C GLY A 88 -3.70 5.62 -3.89
N GLY A 89 -3.62 6.82 -3.32
CA GLY A 89 -2.40 7.61 -3.22
C GLY A 89 -1.32 6.89 -2.43
N VAL A 90 -1.66 6.34 -1.25
CA VAL A 90 -0.73 5.53 -0.46
C VAL A 90 -0.34 4.27 -1.22
N GLY A 91 -1.28 3.55 -1.83
CA GLY A 91 -1.00 2.35 -2.62
C GLY A 91 -0.01 2.62 -3.77
N LEU A 92 -0.20 3.71 -4.51
CA LEU A 92 0.73 4.14 -5.57
C LEU A 92 2.08 4.56 -5.01
N PHE A 93 2.09 5.31 -3.91
CA PHE A 93 3.33 5.71 -3.24
C PHE A 93 4.17 4.49 -2.81
N LEU A 94 3.54 3.52 -2.14
CA LEU A 94 4.19 2.28 -1.74
C LEU A 94 4.73 1.49 -2.95
N ARG A 95 4.03 1.52 -4.09
CA ARG A 95 4.42 0.79 -5.30
C ARG A 95 5.55 1.45 -6.08
N TYR A 96 5.61 2.78 -6.12
CA TYR A 96 6.55 3.51 -6.98
C TYR A 96 7.71 4.15 -6.24
N VAL A 97 7.52 4.59 -4.99
CA VAL A 97 8.54 5.31 -4.23
C VAL A 97 9.40 4.35 -3.44
N ILE A 98 8.81 3.38 -2.74
CA ILE A 98 9.56 2.48 -1.86
C ILE A 98 10.60 1.63 -2.60
N PRO A 99 10.32 1.04 -3.79
CA PRO A 99 11.33 0.30 -4.54
C PRO A 99 12.52 1.15 -5.01
N ARG A 100 12.41 2.48 -4.98
CA ARG A 100 13.50 3.40 -5.34
C ARG A 100 14.37 3.79 -4.15
N ILE A 101 13.97 3.47 -2.92
CA ILE A 101 14.74 3.78 -1.72
C ILE A 101 15.85 2.73 -1.59
N PRO A 102 17.11 3.14 -1.35
CA PRO A 102 18.20 2.19 -1.18
C PRO A 102 17.94 1.28 0.02
N GLU A 103 18.03 -0.03 -0.21
CA GLU A 103 17.90 -1.03 0.84
C GLU A 103 19.01 -0.86 1.88
N ARG A 104 18.63 -0.97 3.15
CA ARG A 104 19.56 -0.99 4.27
C ARG A 104 19.35 -2.26 5.08
N TRP A 105 20.38 -2.63 5.84
CA TRP A 105 20.28 -3.67 6.84
C TRP A 105 19.68 -3.08 8.12
N TYR A 106 18.66 -3.74 8.65
CA TYR A 106 18.00 -3.41 9.90
C TYR A 106 18.13 -4.59 10.85
N ARG A 107 18.38 -4.32 12.13
CA ARG A 107 18.50 -5.31 13.20
C ARG A 107 17.28 -5.26 14.11
#